data_AF-A0A2W4WV37-F1
#
_entry.id   AF-A0A2W4WV37-F1
#
_cell.length_a   1.000
_cell.length_b   1.000
_cell.length_c   1.000
_cell.angle_alpha   90.00
_cell.angle_beta   90.00
_cell.angle_gamma   90.00
#
_symmetry.space_group_name_H-M   'P 1'
#
loop_
_entity.id
_entity.type
_entity.pdbx_description
1 polymer ?
#
loop_
_entity_poly.entity_id
_entity_poly.type
_entity_poly.pdbx_seq_one_letter_code
_entity_poly.pdbx_strand_id
1 'polypeptide(L)' 'MTIQASAPTALASETATFQPESDLWVALRNPPSDYSHHEALLLCEIDSGDWVAWVPGYGEITLSRSQFYQSEEV' A
#
# COMPACT_ATOMS: atom_id res chain seq x y z
N MET A 1 -36.67 -33.47 -1.99
CA MET A 1 -35.34 -33.34 -2.61
C MET A 1 -35.44 -32.22 -3.64
N THR A 2 -34.79 -31.08 -3.38
CA THR A 2 -34.06 -30.24 -4.34
C THR A 2 -33.42 -29.13 -3.52
N ILE A 3 -32.09 -29.20 -3.43
CA ILE A 3 -31.18 -28.16 -2.95
C ILE A 3 -31.23 -26.97 -3.91
N GLN A 4 -31.45 -25.76 -3.39
CA GLN A 4 -31.29 -24.53 -4.17
C GLN A 4 -30.01 -23.81 -3.74
N ALA A 5 -29.17 -23.55 -4.74
CA ALA A 5 -27.81 -23.07 -4.63
C ALA A 5 -27.68 -21.75 -3.86
N SER A 6 -26.80 -21.73 -2.86
CA SER A 6 -26.22 -20.51 -2.33
C SER A 6 -25.17 -20.03 -3.33
N ALA A 7 -25.49 -18.99 -4.08
CA ALA A 7 -24.49 -18.20 -4.79
C ALA A 7 -23.76 -17.34 -3.73
N PRO A 8 -22.43 -17.45 -3.58
CA PRO A 8 -21.68 -16.47 -2.83
C PRO A 8 -21.58 -15.18 -3.67
N THR A 9 -22.06 -14.11 -3.07
CA THR A 9 -21.94 -12.70 -3.45
C THR A 9 -20.63 -12.36 -4.18
N ALA A 10 -20.69 -12.16 -5.49
CA ALA A 10 -19.62 -11.50 -6.24
C ALA A 10 -19.82 -9.97 -6.19
N LEU A 11 -19.61 -9.39 -5.01
CA LEU A 11 -19.21 -8.00 -4.84
C LEU A 11 -17.70 -7.99 -4.58
N ALA A 12 -16.94 -8.59 -5.48
CA ALA A 12 -15.51 -8.30 -5.57
C ALA A 12 -15.43 -6.94 -6.27
N SER A 13 -15.44 -5.85 -5.50
CA SER A 13 -14.79 -4.64 -5.99
C SER A 13 -13.38 -5.09 -6.37
N GLU A 14 -13.06 -5.06 -7.66
CA GLU A 14 -11.69 -5.14 -8.14
C GLU A 14 -10.98 -3.88 -7.66
N THR A 15 -10.72 -3.81 -6.35
CA THR A 15 -9.62 -3.01 -5.82
C THR A 15 -8.41 -3.67 -6.44
N ALA A 16 -7.93 -3.09 -7.56
CA ALA A 16 -6.66 -3.47 -8.15
C ALA A 16 -5.67 -3.59 -6.99
N THR A 17 -5.28 -4.83 -6.66
CA THR A 17 -4.35 -5.10 -5.58
C THR A 17 -3.03 -4.54 -6.04
N PHE A 18 -2.77 -3.27 -5.72
CA PHE A 18 -1.46 -2.67 -5.85
C PHE A 18 -0.50 -3.60 -5.11
N GLN A 19 0.38 -4.25 -5.88
CA GLN A 19 1.43 -5.09 -5.34
C GLN A 19 2.62 -4.17 -5.11
N PRO A 20 2.84 -3.69 -3.87
CA PRO A 20 4.07 -2.99 -3.54
C PRO A 20 5.26 -3.87 -3.91
N GLU A 21 6.23 -3.28 -4.61
CA GLU A 21 7.51 -3.90 -4.93
C GLU A 21 8.63 -3.14 -4.20
N SER A 22 9.74 -3.81 -3.93
CA SER A 22 10.96 -3.15 -3.47
C SER A 22 11.51 -2.24 -4.57
N ASP A 23 12.12 -1.13 -4.19
CA ASP A 23 12.60 -0.06 -5.06
C ASP A 23 11.49 0.74 -5.77
N LEU A 24 10.27 0.72 -5.22
CA LEU A 24 9.13 1.45 -5.76
C LEU A 24 8.83 2.71 -4.96
N TRP A 25 8.76 3.85 -5.64
CA TRP A 25 8.31 5.10 -5.05
C TRP A 25 6.80 5.10 -4.85
N VAL A 26 6.36 5.29 -3.62
CA VAL A 26 4.96 5.36 -3.23
C VAL A 26 4.66 6.69 -2.56
N ALA A 27 3.44 7.18 -2.75
CA ALA A 27 3.00 8.40 -2.11
C ALA A 27 2.42 8.08 -0.72
N LEU A 28 2.86 8.81 0.29
CA LEU A 28 2.38 8.76 1.66
C LEU A 28 1.05 9.51 1.79
N ARG A 29 0.07 8.89 2.44
CA ARG A 29 -1.19 9.54 2.76
C ARG A 29 -1.02 10.69 3.75
N ASN A 30 -0.11 10.51 4.71
CA ASN A 30 0.22 11.53 5.68
C ASN A 30 1.74 11.53 5.90
N PRO A 31 2.42 12.68 5.74
CA PRO A 31 3.83 12.76 6.03
C PRO A 31 4.06 12.57 7.54
N PRO A 32 5.18 11.95 7.95
CA PRO A 32 5.52 11.79 9.36
C PRO A 32 5.95 13.10 10.03
N SER A 33 6.40 14.09 9.25
CA SER A 33 6.79 15.42 9.73
C SER A 33 6.53 16.49 8.67
N ASP A 34 6.40 17.74 9.09
CA ASP A 34 6.16 18.90 8.21
C ASP A 34 7.31 19.14 7.20
N TYR A 35 8.51 18.66 7.54
CA TYR A 35 9.71 18.75 6.69
C TYR A 35 9.95 17.49 5.84
N SER A 36 9.10 16.48 5.96
CA SER A 36 9.21 15.22 5.22
C SER A 36 8.49 15.31 3.90
N HIS A 37 9.00 14.60 2.88
CA HIS A 37 8.27 14.49 1.63
C HIS A 37 7.04 13.59 1.79
N HIS A 38 6.08 13.77 0.90
CA HIS A 38 4.88 12.95 0.78
C HIS A 38 5.12 11.69 -0.06
N GLU A 39 6.37 11.33 -0.30
CA GLU A 39 6.79 10.18 -1.08
C GLU A 39 7.83 9.38 -0.28
N ALA A 40 7.78 8.08 -0.45
CA ALA A 40 8.67 7.13 0.20
C ALA A 40 9.08 6.06 -0.81
N LEU A 41 10.34 5.67 -0.79
CA LEU A 41 10.84 4.54 -1.55
C LEU A 41 10.64 3.26 -0.75
N LEU A 42 9.81 2.33 -1.22
CA LEU A 42 9.68 1.01 -0.62
C LEU A 42 11.00 0.26 -0.75
N LEU A 43 11.52 -0.26 0.36
CA LEU A 43 12.74 -1.04 0.40
C LEU A 43 12.44 -2.53 0.47
N CYS A 44 11.60 -2.95 1.42
CA CYS A 44 11.39 -4.36 1.75
C CYS A 44 10.06 -4.58 2.47
N GLU A 45 9.33 -5.65 2.13
CA GLU A 45 8.19 -6.12 2.92
C GLU A 45 8.68 -6.84 4.17
N ILE A 46 8.17 -6.44 5.32
CA ILE A 46 8.54 -7.04 6.61
C ILE A 46 7.51 -8.09 7.01
N ASP A 47 6.22 -7.73 6.99
CA ASP A 47 5.14 -8.59 7.48
C ASP A 47 3.82 -8.24 6.82
N SER A 48 3.16 -9.18 6.12
CA SER A 48 1.74 -9.15 5.71
C SER A 48 1.11 -7.80 5.30
N GLY A 49 1.87 -6.88 4.68
CA GLY A 49 1.44 -5.52 4.34
C GLY A 49 2.15 -4.37 5.04
N ASP A 50 3.07 -4.61 5.97
CA ASP A 50 4.03 -3.64 6.49
C ASP A 50 5.32 -3.67 5.67
N TRP A 51 5.77 -2.49 5.29
CA TRP A 51 6.90 -2.26 4.41
C TRP A 51 7.86 -1.28 5.05
N VAL A 52 9.16 -1.60 5.01
CA VAL A 52 10.18 -0.58 5.21
C VAL A 52 10.18 0.31 3.99
N ALA A 53 10.10 1.62 4.21
CA ALA A 53 10.26 2.62 3.19
C ALA A 53 11.23 3.71 3.63
N TRP A 54 11.85 4.38 2.67
CA TRP A 54 12.76 5.49 2.91
C TRP A 54 12.15 6.79 2.41
N VAL A 55 12.03 7.77 3.30
CA VAL A 55 11.44 9.09 3.02
C VAL A 55 12.54 10.14 2.96
N PRO A 56 12.69 10.88 1.85
CA PRO A 56 13.64 11.96 1.76
C PRO A 56 13.28 13.07 2.77
N GLY A 57 14.25 13.42 3.62
CA GLY A 57 14.08 14.40 4.70
C GLY A 57 13.68 13.80 6.06
N TYR A 58 13.38 12.51 6.13
CA TYR A 58 13.08 11.80 7.39
C TYR A 58 13.99 10.59 7.62
N GLY A 59 14.27 9.81 6.58
CA GLY A 59 15.02 8.55 6.66
C GLY A 59 14.13 7.33 6.53
N GLU A 60 14.53 6.22 7.13
CA GLU A 60 13.80 4.95 7.08
C GLU A 60 12.58 4.95 8.03
N ILE A 61 11.45 4.43 7.56
CA ILE A 61 10.21 4.31 8.31
C ILE A 61 9.45 3.03 7.91
N THR A 62 8.74 2.43 8.85
CA THR A 62 7.81 1.34 8.56
C THR A 62 6.44 1.90 8.20
N LEU A 63 5.91 1.49 7.05
CA LEU A 63 4.60 1.89 6.55
C LEU A 63 3.73 0.67 6.30
N SER A 64 2.49 0.73 6.74
CA SER A 64 1.48 -0.28 6.39
C SER A 64 0.86 0.04 5.04
N ARG A 65 0.36 -0.96 4.31
CA ARG A 65 -0.31 -0.84 2.99
C ARG A 65 -1.42 0.22 2.94
N SER A 66 -2.02 0.57 4.07
CA SER A 66 -3.06 1.62 4.15
C SER A 66 -2.52 3.04 4.29
N GLN A 67 -1.23 3.20 4.59
CA GLN A 67 -0.56 4.49 4.82
C GLN A 67 0.07 5.07 3.56
N PHE A 68 0.19 4.28 2.48
CA PHE A 68 0.72 4.69 1.19
C PHE A 68 -0.16 4.21 0.04
N TYR A 69 0.04 4.79 -1.13
CA TYR A 69 -0.63 4.41 -2.38
C TYR A 69 0.36 4.50 -3.55
N GLN A 70 0.02 3.85 -4.67
CA GLN A 70 0.82 3.94 -5.88
C GLN A 70 0.92 5.41 -6.29
N SER A 71 2.14 5.93 -6.36
CA SER A 71 2.35 7.24 -6.97
C SER A 71 2.18 7.03 -8.47
N GLU A 72 0.98 7.27 -9.00
CA GLU A 72 0.76 7.36 -10.44
C GLU A 72 1.49 8.60 -10.94
N GLU A 73 2.73 8.42 -11.39
CA GLU A 73 3.41 9.40 -12.21
C GLU A 73 2.68 9.44 -13.56
N VAL A 74 1.90 10.50 -13.78
CA VAL A 74 1.26 10.83 -15.07
C VAL A 74 2.08 11.82 -15.86
#